data_AF-A0A673W304-F1
#
_entry.id   AF-A0A673W304-F1
#
_cell.length_a   1.000
_cell.length_b   1.000
_cell.length_c   1.000
_cell.angle_alpha   90.00
_cell.angle_beta   90.00
_cell.angle_gamma   90.00
#
_symmetry.space_group_name_H-M   'P 1'
#
loop_
_entity.id
_entity.type
_entity.pdbx_description
1 polymer ?
#
loop_
_entity_poly.entity_id
_entity_poly.type
_entity_poly.pdbx_seq_one_letter_code
_entity_poly.pdbx_strand_id
1 'polypeptide(L)'
;MASSCRRPEHMAPPEIVSMIFSSSRMIEIQSQMSERAVELLNLPEDQSCFLLDVGCGSGLSGDYLSEEGHCWVGVDISTAMLVMSPSVCLHPSLSTYRLISALQWLCNADKKTHSPPKRLYTFFSTLYSSLVRWTSVQSNYSPLVRSLGTSVQSNYSSLVRSLGTSVQSNYSSLVRCLGTSVQSNYSPLVRCLGTSVQSNYSSLVRSLGTSVQSNYSSLVRSLGTSVQSNYSSLVRSLGTSVQSNYSPLVRSLGTSVQSNYSSLVRSLGTSVQSNYSPLVRSLGTSVQSNYSSLVRSLGTSVQSNYSSLVRSLGTSVQSNYSPLVRSLGTSVQSNYSSLVRSLGTSVQSNYSPLVRSLGTSVQSNYSSLVRSLGTSVQSNYSSLVRCLGTSVQSNYSSLVRSLGTSVQSNYSSLVRSLGTSVQSNYSSLVRSLGTSVQSTPPW
;
A
#
# COMPACT_ATOMS: atom_id res chain seq x y z
N MET A 1 5.93 48.74 37.06
CA MET A 1 4.61 49.40 36.98
C MET A 1 3.81 48.71 35.90
N ALA A 2 2.79 47.93 36.27
CA ALA A 2 1.90 47.29 35.31
C ALA A 2 0.96 48.37 34.75
N SER A 3 1.10 48.72 33.47
CA SER A 3 0.11 49.58 32.82
C SER A 3 -1.19 48.78 32.73
N SER A 4 -2.22 49.26 33.43
CA SER A 4 -3.59 48.78 33.34
C SER A 4 -4.03 48.63 31.88
N CYS A 5 -4.05 47.40 31.35
CA CYS A 5 -4.69 47.07 30.07
C CYS A 5 -6.22 47.10 30.22
N ARG A 6 -6.78 48.26 30.58
CA ARG A 6 -8.20 48.52 30.35
C ARG A 6 -8.33 48.89 28.88
N ARG A 7 -9.38 48.38 28.24
CA ARG A 7 -9.62 48.67 26.83
C ARG A 7 -9.79 50.19 26.64
N PRO A 8 -9.26 50.80 25.58
CA PRO A 8 -9.27 52.26 25.39
C PRO A 8 -10.65 52.91 25.55
N GLU A 9 -11.71 52.21 25.13
CA GLU A 9 -13.12 52.60 25.24
C GLU A 9 -13.64 52.71 26.69
N HIS A 10 -12.91 52.16 27.66
CA HIS A 10 -13.23 52.26 29.09
C HIS A 10 -12.35 53.28 29.83
N MET A 11 -11.44 53.96 29.11
CA MET A 11 -10.50 54.91 29.70
C MET A 11 -10.92 56.37 29.52
N ALA A 12 -11.73 56.69 28.52
CA ALA A 12 -12.15 58.06 28.27
C ALA A 12 -13.48 58.14 27.49
N PRO A 13 -14.20 59.29 27.53
CA PRO A 13 -15.35 59.57 26.69
C PRO A 13 -15.08 59.31 25.19
N PRO A 14 -16.12 59.02 24.38
CA PRO A 14 -15.99 58.76 22.94
C PRO A 14 -15.17 59.83 22.19
N GLU A 15 -15.24 61.09 22.63
CA GLU A 15 -14.51 62.23 22.06
C GLU A 15 -12.99 62.19 22.26
N ILE A 16 -12.50 61.51 23.30
CA ILE A 16 -11.07 61.37 23.59
C ILE A 16 -10.51 60.12 22.91
N VAL A 17 -11.32 59.05 22.84
CA VAL A 17 -10.99 57.86 22.05
C VAL A 17 -10.87 58.24 20.57
N SER A 18 -11.76 59.08 20.04
CA SER A 18 -11.69 59.56 18.66
C SER A 18 -10.41 60.35 18.34
N MET A 19 -9.91 61.16 19.28
CA MET A 19 -8.64 61.89 19.11
C MET A 19 -7.42 60.97 19.01
N ILE A 20 -7.38 59.85 19.73
CA ILE A 20 -6.25 58.89 19.69
C ILE A 20 -6.18 58.21 18.31
N PHE A 21 -7.32 57.83 17.76
CA PHE A 21 -7.42 57.16 16.46
C PHE A 21 -7.34 58.12 15.27
N SER A 22 -7.39 59.44 15.52
CA SER A 22 -7.19 60.49 14.52
C SER A 22 -5.73 60.99 14.44
N SER A 23 -4.81 60.38 15.20
CA SER A 23 -3.39 60.76 15.16
C SER A 23 -2.75 60.40 13.81
N SER A 24 -2.10 61.37 13.16
CA SER A 24 -1.43 61.17 11.86
C SER A 24 -0.47 59.99 11.83
N ARG A 25 0.25 59.74 12.94
CA ARG A 25 1.16 58.59 13.08
C ARG A 25 0.42 57.24 13.12
N MET A 26 -0.74 57.20 13.77
CA MET A 26 -1.56 55.99 13.85
C MET A 26 -2.14 55.64 12.48
N ILE A 27 -2.61 56.66 11.76
CA ILE A 27 -3.15 56.54 10.39
C ILE A 27 -2.07 55.99 9.44
N GLU A 28 -0.86 56.54 9.48
CA GLU A 28 0.26 56.10 8.65
C GLU A 28 0.64 54.63 8.90
N ILE A 29 0.78 54.23 10.18
CA ILE A 29 1.14 52.85 10.54
C ILE A 29 0.03 51.86 10.12
N GLN A 30 -1.24 52.20 10.36
CA GLN A 30 -2.36 51.36 9.97
C GLN A 30 -2.50 51.26 8.45
N SER A 31 -2.22 52.34 7.72
CA SER A 31 -2.19 52.35 6.25
C SER A 31 -1.07 51.44 5.69
N GLN A 32 0.16 51.53 6.20
CA GLN A 32 1.26 50.66 5.76
C GLN A 32 1.01 49.17 6.07
N MET A 33 0.42 48.86 7.23
CA MET A 33 -0.03 47.48 7.53
C MET A 33 -1.20 47.07 6.62
N SER A 34 -2.02 48.05 6.20
CA SER A 34 -3.13 47.88 5.28
C SER A 34 -2.69 47.66 3.82
N GLU A 35 -1.55 48.18 3.43
CA GLU A 35 -0.94 47.86 2.14
C GLU A 35 -0.32 46.45 2.21
N ARG A 36 0.58 46.23 3.17
CA ARG A 36 1.36 44.99 3.24
C ARG A 36 0.52 43.72 3.38
N ALA A 37 -0.60 43.76 4.11
CA ALA A 37 -1.45 42.58 4.20
C ALA A 37 -2.29 42.33 2.94
N VAL A 38 -2.61 43.33 2.10
CA VAL A 38 -3.25 43.10 0.80
C VAL A 38 -2.28 42.42 -0.15
N GLU A 39 -1.02 42.87 -0.18
CA GLU A 39 0.04 42.20 -0.93
C GLU A 39 0.20 40.72 -0.53
N LEU A 40 0.14 40.42 0.78
CA LEU A 40 0.26 39.05 1.30
C LEU A 40 -0.97 38.18 1.01
N LEU A 41 -2.15 38.78 0.82
CA LEU A 41 -3.35 38.07 0.40
C LEU A 41 -3.28 37.65 -1.08
N ASN A 42 -2.42 38.30 -1.88
CA ASN A 42 -2.18 37.97 -3.29
C ASN A 42 -3.51 37.84 -4.06
N LEU A 43 -4.36 38.85 -3.90
CA LEU A 43 -5.67 38.93 -4.54
C LEU A 43 -5.49 39.10 -6.07
N PRO A 44 -6.42 38.59 -6.89
CA PRO A 44 -6.40 38.79 -8.34
C PRO A 44 -6.50 40.28 -8.71
N GLU A 45 -5.55 40.78 -9.51
CA GLU A 45 -5.44 42.21 -9.88
C GLU A 45 -6.67 42.74 -10.65
N ASP A 46 -7.36 41.89 -11.41
CA ASP A 46 -8.50 42.28 -12.26
C ASP A 46 -9.89 42.03 -11.62
N GLN A 47 -9.95 41.72 -10.32
CA GLN A 47 -11.22 41.33 -9.68
C GLN A 47 -11.44 41.95 -8.30
N SER A 48 -12.59 42.60 -8.14
CA SER A 48 -13.08 43.03 -6.83
C SER A 48 -13.41 41.81 -5.95
N CYS A 49 -12.80 41.77 -4.77
CA CYS A 49 -13.02 40.72 -3.77
C CYS A 49 -13.93 41.22 -2.65
N PHE A 50 -14.70 40.31 -2.03
CA PHE A 50 -15.45 40.63 -0.80
C PHE A 50 -14.69 40.18 0.45
N LEU A 51 -14.31 41.11 1.32
CA LEU A 51 -13.34 40.89 2.39
C LEU A 51 -13.97 41.03 3.78
N LEU A 52 -13.58 40.18 4.72
CA LEU A 52 -13.89 40.34 6.15
C LEU A 52 -12.72 41.04 6.84
N ASP A 53 -12.94 42.25 7.37
CA ASP A 53 -11.96 42.96 8.18
C ASP A 53 -12.26 42.76 9.67
N VAL A 54 -11.45 41.93 10.33
CA VAL A 54 -11.65 41.55 11.74
C VAL A 54 -10.81 42.42 12.65
N GLY A 55 -11.49 43.14 13.54
CA GLY A 55 -10.95 44.25 14.32
C GLY A 55 -10.79 45.50 13.48
N CYS A 56 -11.81 45.82 12.69
CA CYS A 56 -11.79 46.94 11.73
C CYS A 56 -11.65 48.31 12.39
N GLY A 57 -11.84 48.42 13.71
CA GLY A 57 -11.73 49.65 14.45
C GLY A 57 -12.58 50.77 13.86
N SER A 58 -11.94 51.88 13.52
CA SER A 58 -12.57 53.09 12.95
C SER A 58 -12.64 53.07 11.42
N GLY A 59 -12.35 51.94 10.77
CA GLY A 59 -12.51 51.77 9.33
C GLY A 59 -11.28 52.09 8.47
N LEU A 60 -10.16 52.57 9.05
CA LEU A 60 -8.94 52.95 8.29
C LEU A 60 -8.41 51.83 7.38
N SER A 61 -8.45 50.59 7.85
CA SER A 61 -8.04 49.43 7.05
C SER A 61 -9.03 49.10 5.93
N GLY A 62 -10.31 49.39 6.14
CA GLY A 62 -11.37 49.22 5.17
C GLY A 62 -11.43 50.32 4.11
N ASP A 63 -11.03 51.54 4.45
CA ASP A 63 -10.85 52.63 3.48
C ASP A 63 -9.82 52.24 2.42
N TYR A 64 -8.66 51.72 2.87
CA TYR A 64 -7.64 51.19 1.95
C TYR A 64 -8.18 50.05 1.06
N LEU A 65 -9.00 49.13 1.61
CA LEU A 65 -9.62 48.08 0.79
C LEU A 65 -10.57 48.65 -0.28
N SER A 66 -11.24 49.75 0.04
CA SER A 66 -12.17 50.41 -0.89
C SER A 66 -11.40 51.16 -1.99
N GLU A 67 -10.25 51.76 -1.66
CA GLU A 67 -9.32 52.37 -2.61
C GLU A 67 -8.74 51.34 -3.59
N GLU A 68 -8.42 50.14 -3.12
CA GLU A 68 -8.00 48.99 -3.96
C GLU A 68 -9.18 48.32 -4.69
N GLY A 69 -10.39 48.89 -4.64
CA GLY A 69 -11.55 48.41 -5.39
C GLY A 69 -12.21 47.15 -4.82
N HIS A 70 -11.98 46.80 -3.56
CA HIS A 70 -12.58 45.65 -2.89
C HIS A 70 -13.79 46.05 -2.04
N CYS A 71 -14.79 45.17 -1.98
CA CYS A 71 -15.91 45.31 -1.05
C CYS A 71 -15.55 44.65 0.28
N TRP A 72 -16.02 45.15 1.42
CA TRP A 72 -15.67 44.56 2.72
C TRP A 72 -16.76 44.70 3.78
N VAL A 73 -16.67 43.84 4.81
CA VAL A 73 -17.46 43.90 6.04
C VAL A 73 -16.49 43.99 7.22
N GLY A 74 -16.64 45.03 8.03
CA GLY A 74 -15.90 45.20 9.27
C GLY A 74 -16.59 44.53 10.45
N VAL A 75 -15.81 43.89 11.32
CA VAL A 75 -16.28 43.42 12.63
C VAL A 75 -15.34 43.96 13.71
N ASP A 76 -15.89 44.71 14.67
CA ASP A 76 -15.16 45.13 15.86
C ASP A 76 -16.00 44.87 17.12
N ILE A 77 -15.34 44.69 18.26
CA ILE A 77 -16.01 44.51 19.56
C ILE A 77 -16.37 45.87 20.20
N SER A 78 -15.69 46.95 19.79
CA SER A 78 -15.87 48.29 20.31
C SER A 78 -16.96 49.04 19.55
N THR A 79 -18.10 49.26 20.20
CA THR A 79 -19.21 50.05 19.64
C THR A 79 -18.82 51.49 19.36
N ALA A 80 -17.96 52.09 20.19
CA ALA A 80 -17.47 53.46 19.99
C ALA A 80 -16.64 53.61 18.71
N MET A 81 -15.86 52.57 18.35
CA MET A 81 -15.06 52.56 17.12
C MET A 81 -15.93 52.37 15.88
N LEU A 82 -16.97 51.54 15.97
CA LEU A 82 -17.90 51.30 14.87
C LEU A 82 -18.76 52.53 14.53
N VAL A 83 -19.15 53.34 15.52
CA VAL A 83 -19.92 54.59 15.30
C VAL A 83 -19.13 55.61 14.46
N MET A 84 -17.80 55.51 14.44
CA MET A 84 -16.93 56.36 13.64
C MET A 84 -16.75 55.89 12.19
N SER A 85 -17.29 54.72 11.81
CA SER A 85 -17.14 54.11 10.48
C SER A 85 -18.44 54.26 9.68
N PRO A 86 -18.59 55.25 8.78
CA PRO A 86 -19.85 55.53 8.08
C PRO A 86 -20.22 54.52 6.98
N SER A 87 -19.41 53.49 6.72
CA SER A 87 -19.49 52.65 5.52
C SER A 87 -19.59 51.17 5.88
N VAL A 88 -20.80 50.65 6.11
CA VAL A 88 -21.05 49.20 6.20
C VAL A 88 -22.04 48.79 5.12
N CYS A 89 -21.54 48.29 3.99
CA CYS A 89 -22.35 47.66 2.95
C CYS A 89 -22.67 46.21 3.35
N LEU A 90 -23.93 45.90 3.63
CA LEU A 90 -24.39 44.54 3.92
C LEU A 90 -24.97 43.89 2.65
N HIS A 91 -24.20 42.96 2.05
CA HIS A 91 -24.71 41.96 1.11
C HIS A 91 -24.01 40.60 1.38
N PRO A 92 -24.64 39.43 1.19
CA PRO A 92 -24.12 38.18 1.74
C PRO A 92 -23.20 37.43 0.75
N SER A 93 -21.89 37.31 1.04
CA SER A 93 -20.99 36.13 0.79
C SER A 93 -19.47 36.44 0.77
N LEU A 94 -18.76 36.30 1.91
CA LEU A 94 -17.34 36.68 2.17
C LEU A 94 -16.27 35.85 1.42
N SER A 95 -15.48 36.47 0.54
CA SER A 95 -14.47 35.83 -0.32
C SER A 95 -13.08 35.64 0.33
N THR A 96 -12.59 36.60 1.12
CA THR A 96 -11.29 36.51 1.83
C THR A 96 -11.37 37.26 3.16
N TYR A 97 -10.38 37.12 4.06
CA TYR A 97 -10.36 37.80 5.36
C TYR A 97 -9.01 38.42 5.67
N ARG A 98 -9.05 39.44 6.51
CA ARG A 98 -7.91 40.21 6.96
C ARG A 98 -7.99 40.42 8.48
N LEU A 99 -6.83 40.39 9.13
CA LEU A 99 -6.69 40.59 10.57
C LEU A 99 -5.56 41.58 10.82
N ILE A 100 -5.89 42.82 11.14
CA ILE A 100 -4.89 43.82 11.55
C ILE A 100 -5.04 44.05 13.06
N SER A 101 -3.98 43.75 13.82
CA SER A 101 -3.84 44.13 15.25
C SER A 101 -4.92 43.65 16.25
N ALA A 102 -5.77 42.68 15.87
CA ALA A 102 -6.92 42.25 16.69
C ALA A 102 -6.75 40.90 17.41
N LEU A 103 -5.98 39.95 16.84
CA LEU A 103 -5.87 38.57 17.37
C LEU A 103 -5.36 38.50 18.82
N GLN A 104 -4.46 39.40 19.19
CA GLN A 104 -3.90 39.48 20.54
C GLN A 104 -4.97 39.62 21.63
N TRP A 105 -6.12 40.21 21.30
CA TRP A 105 -7.24 40.37 22.23
C TRP A 105 -8.04 39.09 22.47
N LEU A 106 -7.92 38.07 21.62
CA LEU A 106 -8.46 36.73 21.86
C LEU A 106 -7.72 36.00 22.98
N CYS A 107 -6.46 36.40 23.23
CA CYS A 107 -5.63 35.87 24.29
C CYS A 107 -5.89 36.55 25.66
N ASN A 108 -6.63 37.67 25.69
CA ASN A 108 -6.90 38.38 26.94
C ASN A 108 -7.94 37.66 27.82
N ALA A 109 -7.76 37.66 29.14
CA ALA A 109 -8.61 36.93 30.09
C ALA A 109 -8.97 37.78 31.31
N ASP A 110 -9.79 38.82 31.11
CA ASP A 110 -10.21 39.77 32.16
C ASP A 110 -11.00 39.14 33.33
N LYS A 111 -11.65 37.99 33.12
CA LYS A 111 -12.43 37.26 34.13
C LYS A 111 -11.99 35.80 34.20
N LYS A 112 -12.11 35.17 35.38
CA LYS A 112 -11.78 33.74 35.59
C LYS A 112 -12.61 32.77 34.72
N THR A 113 -13.74 33.21 34.20
CA THR A 113 -14.61 32.44 33.29
C THR A 113 -14.17 32.51 31.82
N HIS A 114 -13.22 33.40 31.46
CA HIS A 114 -12.71 33.51 30.10
C HIS A 114 -11.69 32.38 29.82
N SER A 115 -11.88 31.64 28.72
CA SER A 115 -10.93 30.62 28.27
C SER A 115 -10.35 31.00 26.90
N PRO A 116 -9.12 31.56 26.84
CA PRO A 116 -8.47 31.90 25.58
C PRO A 116 -8.35 30.74 24.58
N PRO A 117 -8.00 29.50 24.98
CA PRO A 117 -7.96 28.37 24.05
C PRO A 117 -9.32 28.07 23.41
N LYS A 118 -10.41 28.15 24.19
CA LYS A 118 -11.78 27.97 23.66
C LYS A 118 -12.16 29.10 22.71
N ARG A 119 -11.84 30.36 23.03
CA ARG A 119 -12.11 31.52 22.17
C ARG A 119 -11.35 31.44 20.85
N LEU A 120 -10.07 31.07 20.89
CA LEU A 120 -9.26 30.82 19.69
C LEU A 120 -9.85 29.69 18.85
N TYR A 121 -10.21 28.57 19.49
CA TYR A 121 -10.83 27.43 18.79
C TYR A 121 -12.14 27.82 18.12
N THR A 122 -13.06 28.47 18.85
CA THR A 122 -14.34 28.93 18.30
C THR A 122 -14.11 29.93 17.17
N PHE A 123 -13.26 30.94 17.39
CA PHE A 123 -12.94 31.96 16.39
C PHE A 123 -12.40 31.35 15.09
N PHE A 124 -11.36 30.51 15.16
CA PHE A 124 -10.81 29.89 13.96
C PHE A 124 -11.77 28.88 13.32
N SER A 125 -12.60 28.19 14.10
CA SER A 125 -13.61 27.26 13.55
C SER A 125 -14.73 28.00 12.81
N THR A 126 -15.23 29.10 13.38
CA THR A 126 -16.29 29.92 12.76
C THR A 126 -15.74 30.70 11.58
N LEU A 127 -14.52 31.24 11.70
CA LEU A 127 -13.81 31.91 10.61
C LEU A 127 -13.56 30.97 9.43
N TYR A 128 -13.09 29.76 9.71
CA TYR A 128 -12.93 28.72 8.69
C TYR A 128 -14.25 28.34 8.02
N SER A 129 -15.36 28.41 8.76
CA SER A 129 -16.70 28.13 8.24
C SER A 129 -17.31 29.32 7.46
N SER A 130 -16.94 30.55 7.80
CA SER A 130 -17.44 31.79 7.20
C SER A 130 -16.68 32.21 5.96
N LEU A 131 -15.45 31.74 5.79
CA LEU A 131 -14.74 31.90 4.54
C LEU A 131 -15.50 31.17 3.45
N VAL A 132 -15.79 31.87 2.35
CA VAL A 132 -16.05 31.20 1.08
C VAL A 132 -14.91 30.21 0.93
N ARG A 133 -15.25 28.92 0.99
CA ARG A 133 -14.36 27.89 0.48
C ARG A 133 -13.94 28.44 -0.87
N TRP A 134 -12.64 28.65 -1.10
CA TRP A 134 -12.16 28.67 -2.47
C TRP A 134 -12.55 27.30 -3.02
N THR A 135 -13.78 27.23 -3.54
CA THR A 135 -14.44 25.99 -3.91
C THR A 135 -13.57 25.33 -4.95
N SER A 136 -12.99 26.19 -5.78
CA SER A 136 -11.95 25.93 -6.75
C SER A 136 -10.85 26.98 -6.70
N VAL A 137 -9.60 26.53 -6.75
CA VAL A 137 -8.42 27.32 -7.09
C VAL A 137 -7.95 26.79 -8.43
N GLN A 138 -8.00 27.60 -9.48
CA GLN A 138 -7.48 27.24 -10.80
C GLN A 138 -6.30 28.13 -11.15
N SER A 139 -5.17 27.51 -11.52
CA SER A 139 -3.98 28.22 -11.99
C SER A 139 -3.52 27.60 -13.31
N ASN A 140 -3.41 28.43 -14.34
CA ASN A 140 -2.94 28.01 -15.65
C ASN A 140 -1.41 27.99 -15.72
N TYR A 141 -0.78 29.13 -15.41
CA TYR A 141 0.67 29.29 -15.39
C TYR A 141 1.07 29.94 -14.08
N SER A 142 1.77 29.19 -13.23
CA SER A 142 2.33 29.73 -12.00
C SER A 142 3.60 28.98 -11.60
N PRO A 143 4.71 29.67 -11.29
CA PRO A 143 5.92 28.99 -10.81
C PRO A 143 5.64 28.17 -9.54
N LEU A 144 4.78 28.69 -8.66
CA LEU A 144 4.44 28.12 -7.37
C LEU A 144 2.93 28.17 -7.12
N VAL A 145 2.29 27.00 -7.01
CA VAL A 145 0.91 26.89 -6.52
C VAL A 145 0.94 26.57 -5.03
N ARG A 146 0.57 27.54 -4.19
CA ARG A 146 0.42 27.37 -2.75
C ARG A 146 -1.01 27.73 -2.33
N SER A 147 -1.88 26.73 -2.24
CA SER A 147 -3.32 26.94 -2.10
C SER A 147 -3.96 26.09 -1.01
N LEU A 148 -5.05 26.63 -0.45
CA LEU A 148 -5.97 25.97 0.46
C LEU A 148 -7.37 26.06 -0.16
N GLY A 149 -8.01 24.94 -0.46
CA GLY A 149 -9.31 24.94 -1.14
C GLY A 149 -9.93 23.56 -1.28
N THR A 150 -11.22 23.46 -1.59
CA THR A 150 -11.86 22.14 -1.78
C THR A 150 -11.48 21.49 -3.10
N SER A 151 -11.27 22.28 -4.16
CA SER A 151 -10.67 21.81 -5.41
C SER A 151 -9.51 22.70 -5.79
N VAL A 152 -8.39 22.09 -6.15
CA VAL A 152 -7.18 22.79 -6.60
C VAL A 152 -6.77 22.18 -7.93
N GLN A 153 -6.78 22.98 -8.98
CA GLN A 153 -6.33 22.59 -10.31
C GLN A 153 -5.14 23.47 -10.73
N SER A 154 -4.04 22.81 -11.11
CA SER A 154 -2.86 23.46 -11.68
C SER A 154 -2.52 22.84 -13.02
N ASN A 155 -2.42 23.67 -14.06
CA ASN A 155 -2.05 23.20 -15.39
C ASN A 155 -0.54 23.16 -15.59
N TYR A 156 0.15 24.30 -15.49
CA TYR A 156 1.61 24.40 -15.63
C TYR A 156 2.22 25.07 -14.41
N SER A 157 3.01 24.32 -13.64
CA SER A 157 3.71 24.87 -12.47
C SER A 157 5.01 24.17 -12.16
N SER A 158 5.98 24.87 -11.58
CA SER A 158 7.22 24.19 -11.14
C SER A 158 6.96 23.37 -9.87
N LEU A 159 6.19 23.92 -8.93
CA LEU A 159 5.86 23.29 -7.65
C LEU A 159 4.38 23.44 -7.32
N VAL A 160 3.71 22.31 -7.07
CA VAL A 160 2.37 22.30 -6.46
C VAL A 160 2.49 21.91 -4.99
N ARG A 161 2.07 22.81 -4.10
CA ARG A 161 1.96 22.58 -2.66
C ARG A 161 0.58 23.00 -2.18
N SER A 162 -0.34 22.05 -2.16
CA SER A 162 -1.73 22.33 -1.79
C SER A 162 -2.24 21.44 -0.66
N LEU A 163 -3.22 21.97 0.05
CA LEU A 163 -4.06 21.24 0.98
C LEU A 163 -5.51 21.40 0.55
N GLY A 164 -6.19 20.30 0.24
CA GLY A 164 -7.55 20.36 -0.28
C GLY A 164 -8.22 19.01 -0.44
N THR A 165 -9.54 18.97 -0.60
CA THR A 165 -10.23 17.68 -0.81
C THR A 165 -9.89 17.07 -2.16
N SER A 166 -9.87 17.85 -3.24
CA SER A 166 -9.47 17.39 -4.57
C SER A 166 -8.30 18.23 -5.09
N VAL A 167 -7.23 17.57 -5.51
CA VAL A 167 -6.06 18.23 -6.07
C VAL A 167 -5.69 17.59 -7.40
N GLN A 168 -5.70 18.36 -8.46
CA GLN A 168 -5.26 17.96 -9.80
C GLN A 168 -4.07 18.81 -10.24
N SER A 169 -2.97 18.15 -10.61
CA SER A 169 -1.82 18.78 -11.26
C SER A 169 -1.55 18.11 -12.60
N ASN A 170 -1.52 18.90 -13.66
CA ASN A 170 -1.28 18.39 -15.01
C ASN A 170 0.23 18.29 -15.30
N TYR A 171 0.93 19.41 -15.36
CA TYR A 171 2.38 19.47 -15.60
C TYR A 171 3.07 20.17 -14.44
N SER A 172 3.87 19.41 -13.68
CA SER A 172 4.72 20.01 -12.65
C SER A 172 5.98 19.23 -12.32
N SER A 173 7.04 19.93 -11.96
CA SER A 173 8.30 19.27 -11.58
C SER A 173 8.18 18.51 -10.26
N LEU A 174 7.38 19.02 -9.33
CA LEU A 174 7.10 18.41 -8.04
C LEU A 174 5.65 18.65 -7.58
N VAL A 175 4.95 17.57 -7.27
CA VAL A 175 3.63 17.60 -6.62
C VAL A 175 3.78 17.21 -5.15
N ARG A 176 3.30 18.05 -4.25
CA ARG A 176 3.41 17.84 -2.81
C ARG A 176 2.14 18.24 -2.08
N CYS A 177 1.20 17.32 -1.99
CA CYS A 177 -0.16 17.64 -1.60
C CYS A 177 -0.67 16.77 -0.45
N LEU A 178 -1.60 17.32 0.31
CA LEU A 178 -2.41 16.61 1.29
C LEU A 178 -3.88 16.77 0.89
N GLY A 179 -4.60 15.66 0.70
CA GLY A 179 -5.99 15.75 0.29
C GLY A 179 -6.74 14.44 0.28
N THR A 180 -8.06 14.45 0.07
CA THR A 180 -8.80 13.18 -0.04
C THR A 180 -8.55 12.53 -1.40
N SER A 181 -8.56 13.30 -2.48
CA SER A 181 -8.28 12.84 -3.84
C SER A 181 -7.15 13.66 -4.48
N VAL A 182 -6.08 12.99 -4.89
CA VAL A 182 -4.92 13.65 -5.52
C VAL A 182 -4.59 12.97 -6.84
N GLN A 183 -4.63 13.74 -7.93
CA GLN A 183 -4.26 13.32 -9.26
C GLN A 183 -3.07 14.13 -9.78
N SER A 184 -2.01 13.45 -10.20
CA SER A 184 -0.85 14.03 -10.86
C SER A 184 -0.64 13.35 -12.22
N ASN A 185 -0.65 14.14 -13.29
CA ASN A 185 -0.53 13.60 -14.64
C ASN A 185 0.94 13.46 -15.07
N TYR A 186 1.67 14.55 -15.20
CA TYR A 186 3.07 14.58 -15.60
C TYR A 186 3.90 15.26 -14.52
N SER A 187 4.51 14.45 -13.66
CA SER A 187 5.35 14.97 -12.59
C SER A 187 6.50 14.04 -12.23
N PRO A 188 7.77 14.43 -12.47
CA PRO A 188 8.92 13.60 -12.12
C PRO A 188 8.91 13.13 -10.66
N LEU A 189 8.50 14.02 -9.73
CA LEU A 189 8.35 13.68 -8.32
C LEU A 189 6.91 13.91 -7.82
N VAL A 190 6.31 12.85 -7.28
CA VAL A 190 4.99 12.91 -6.64
C VAL A 190 5.13 12.51 -5.17
N ARG A 191 4.73 13.42 -4.27
CA ARG A 191 4.75 13.18 -2.82
C ARG A 191 3.43 13.57 -2.17
N CYS A 192 2.53 12.62 -2.03
CA CYS A 192 1.15 12.90 -1.62
C CYS A 192 0.73 12.07 -0.42
N LEU A 193 -0.09 12.66 0.43
CA LEU A 193 -0.84 11.97 1.46
C LEU A 193 -2.32 12.16 1.16
N GLY A 194 -3.08 11.08 1.09
CA GLY A 194 -4.50 11.20 0.83
C GLY A 194 -5.27 9.90 0.83
N THR A 195 -6.60 9.95 0.73
CA THR A 195 -7.38 8.71 0.63
C THR A 195 -7.14 8.04 -0.73
N SER A 196 -7.33 8.74 -1.84
CA SER A 196 -7.02 8.28 -3.19
C SER A 196 -5.90 9.10 -3.83
N VAL A 197 -4.83 8.41 -4.26
CA VAL A 197 -3.68 9.04 -4.93
C VAL A 197 -3.44 8.36 -6.28
N GLN A 198 -3.55 9.11 -7.36
CA GLN A 198 -3.26 8.66 -8.72
C GLN A 198 -2.09 9.44 -9.32
N SER A 199 -1.09 8.73 -9.83
CA SER A 199 0.00 9.28 -10.63
C SER A 199 0.06 8.60 -11.98
N ASN A 200 0.06 9.39 -13.07
CA ASN A 200 0.08 8.84 -14.42
C ASN A 200 1.51 8.64 -14.94
N TYR A 201 2.31 9.71 -15.00
CA TYR A 201 3.69 9.70 -15.47
C TYR A 201 4.60 10.37 -14.45
N SER A 202 5.46 9.58 -13.81
CA SER A 202 6.40 10.06 -12.81
C SER A 202 7.71 9.29 -12.82
N SER A 203 8.80 9.85 -12.31
CA SER A 203 10.00 9.07 -12.05
C SER A 203 9.91 8.40 -10.68
N LEU A 204 9.40 9.13 -9.68
CA LEU A 204 9.24 8.68 -8.31
C LEU A 204 7.85 9.01 -7.76
N VAL A 205 7.12 7.96 -7.35
CA VAL A 205 5.91 8.10 -6.53
C VAL A 205 6.23 7.75 -5.09
N ARG A 206 6.01 8.71 -4.18
CA ARG A 206 6.05 8.49 -2.74
C ARG A 206 4.72 8.87 -2.11
N SER A 207 3.85 7.91 -1.88
CA SER A 207 2.49 8.16 -1.41
C SER A 207 2.12 7.35 -0.17
N LEU A 208 1.22 7.94 0.62
CA LEU A 208 0.55 7.28 1.72
C LEU A 208 -0.96 7.49 1.53
N GLY A 209 -1.74 6.42 1.54
CA GLY A 209 -3.18 6.55 1.35
C GLY A 209 -3.98 5.28 1.45
N THR A 210 -5.31 5.35 1.33
CA THR A 210 -6.13 4.13 1.29
C THR A 210 -6.01 3.45 -0.08
N SER A 211 -6.15 4.18 -1.17
CA SER A 211 -5.91 3.71 -2.54
C SER A 211 -4.80 4.49 -3.24
N VAL A 212 -3.79 3.77 -3.72
CA VAL A 212 -2.67 4.35 -4.48
C VAL A 212 -2.55 3.66 -5.83
N GLN A 213 -2.65 4.44 -6.90
CA GLN A 213 -2.45 3.97 -8.26
C GLN A 213 -1.28 4.72 -8.94
N SER A 214 -0.35 3.96 -9.51
CA SER A 214 0.72 4.48 -10.37
C SER A 214 0.68 3.81 -11.73
N ASN A 215 0.55 4.58 -12.80
CA ASN A 215 0.48 4.03 -14.16
C ASN A 215 1.87 3.79 -14.75
N TYR A 216 2.66 4.84 -14.97
CA TYR A 216 4.01 4.78 -15.50
C TYR A 216 4.99 5.45 -14.53
N SER A 217 5.82 4.64 -13.88
CA SER A 217 6.78 5.17 -12.91
C SER A 217 8.06 4.37 -12.78
N SER A 218 9.23 5.01 -12.73
CA SER A 218 10.48 4.25 -12.50
C SER A 218 10.49 3.57 -11.12
N LEU A 219 10.08 4.30 -10.07
CA LEU A 219 10.04 3.80 -8.69
C LEU A 219 8.72 4.15 -7.99
N VAL A 220 8.03 3.13 -7.48
CA VAL A 220 6.87 3.28 -6.59
C VAL A 220 7.27 2.96 -5.15
N ARG A 221 7.06 3.90 -4.24
CA ARG A 221 7.17 3.73 -2.80
C ARG A 221 5.88 4.13 -2.12
N SER A 222 5.02 3.16 -1.83
CA SER A 222 3.69 3.44 -1.30
C SER A 222 3.37 2.63 -0.05
N LEU A 223 2.56 3.25 0.81
CA LEU A 223 1.92 2.61 1.95
C LEU A 223 0.42 2.83 1.82
N GLY A 224 -0.39 1.78 1.88
CA GLY A 224 -1.83 1.95 1.82
C GLY A 224 -2.64 0.68 1.90
N THR A 225 -3.97 0.78 1.90
CA THR A 225 -4.81 -0.43 1.88
C THR A 225 -4.72 -1.11 0.51
N SER A 226 -5.00 -0.41 -0.58
CA SER A 226 -4.85 -0.90 -1.95
C SER A 226 -3.75 -0.15 -2.69
N VAL A 227 -2.77 -0.88 -3.22
CA VAL A 227 -1.66 -0.33 -4.01
C VAL A 227 -1.63 -1.03 -5.36
N GLN A 228 -1.78 -0.27 -6.44
CA GLN A 228 -1.66 -0.76 -7.81
C GLN A 228 -0.53 -0.02 -8.55
N SER A 229 0.36 -0.80 -9.19
CA SER A 229 1.35 -0.30 -10.14
C SER A 229 1.22 -1.01 -11.48
N ASN A 230 1.04 -0.25 -12.56
CA ASN A 230 0.89 -0.82 -13.89
C ASN A 230 2.25 -1.08 -14.55
N TYR A 231 3.05 -0.04 -14.77
CA TYR A 231 4.38 -0.13 -15.36
C TYR A 231 5.41 0.54 -14.46
N SER A 232 6.30 -0.25 -13.86
CA SER A 232 7.38 0.32 -13.06
C SER A 232 8.65 -0.50 -13.00
N SER A 233 9.81 0.14 -12.95
CA SER A 233 11.08 -0.58 -12.83
C SER A 233 11.23 -1.27 -11.47
N LEU A 234 10.72 -0.62 -10.40
CA LEU A 234 10.75 -1.13 -9.04
C LEU A 234 9.50 -0.75 -8.25
N VAL A 235 8.82 -1.75 -7.68
CA VAL A 235 7.74 -1.56 -6.70
C VAL A 235 8.24 -1.89 -5.29
N ARG A 236 8.09 -0.92 -4.38
CA ARG A 236 8.29 -1.09 -2.93
C ARG A 236 7.04 -0.65 -2.19
N SER A 237 6.18 -1.60 -1.87
CA SER A 237 4.87 -1.32 -1.27
C SER A 237 4.60 -2.11 0.00
N LEU A 238 3.82 -1.48 0.88
CA LEU A 238 3.23 -2.12 2.05
C LEU A 238 1.73 -1.85 2.02
N GLY A 239 0.91 -2.89 2.13
CA GLY A 239 -0.53 -2.71 2.13
C GLY A 239 -1.37 -3.96 2.36
N THR A 240 -2.69 -3.84 2.37
CA THR A 240 -3.54 -5.04 2.45
C THR A 240 -3.60 -5.74 1.09
N SER A 241 -3.89 -5.02 0.01
CA SER A 241 -3.83 -5.52 -1.36
C SER A 241 -2.77 -4.79 -2.19
N VAL A 242 -1.81 -5.55 -2.73
CA VAL A 242 -0.73 -5.03 -3.58
C VAL A 242 -0.75 -5.74 -4.92
N GLN A 243 -0.95 -4.97 -6.01
CA GLN A 243 -0.90 -5.47 -7.38
C GLN A 243 0.19 -4.77 -8.18
N SER A 244 1.04 -5.56 -8.85
CA SER A 244 2.04 -5.10 -9.82
C SER A 244 1.83 -5.81 -11.15
N ASN A 245 1.60 -5.06 -12.23
CA ASN A 245 1.37 -5.66 -13.54
C ASN A 245 2.70 -5.95 -14.26
N TYR A 246 3.48 -4.91 -14.56
CA TYR A 246 4.78 -5.02 -15.22
C TYR A 246 5.85 -4.36 -14.36
N SER A 247 6.63 -5.18 -13.65
CA SER A 247 7.77 -4.67 -12.90
C SER A 247 8.92 -5.67 -12.80
N PRO A 248 10.13 -5.37 -13.31
CA PRO A 248 11.28 -6.25 -13.17
C PRO A 248 11.55 -6.69 -11.73
N LEU A 249 11.36 -5.78 -10.76
CA LEU A 249 11.62 -6.05 -9.35
C LEU A 249 10.44 -5.64 -8.47
N VAL A 250 9.79 -6.63 -7.85
CA VAL A 250 8.69 -6.42 -6.90
C VAL A 250 9.15 -6.77 -5.49
N ARG A 251 9.03 -5.80 -4.58
CA ARG A 251 9.26 -5.99 -3.16
C ARG A 251 8.07 -5.49 -2.33
N SER A 252 7.23 -6.41 -1.92
CA SER A 252 5.96 -6.08 -1.28
C SER A 252 5.74 -6.86 0.01
N LEU A 253 5.03 -6.23 0.94
CA LEU A 253 4.51 -6.84 2.15
C LEU A 253 3.01 -6.54 2.20
N GLY A 254 2.19 -7.56 2.41
CA GLY A 254 0.75 -7.33 2.52
C GLY A 254 -0.09 -8.56 2.76
N THR A 255 -1.40 -8.42 2.88
CA THR A 255 -2.28 -9.60 3.00
C THR A 255 -2.37 -10.33 1.65
N SER A 256 -2.76 -9.63 0.58
CA SER A 256 -2.79 -10.17 -0.78
C SER A 256 -1.77 -9.46 -1.67
N VAL A 257 -0.85 -10.23 -2.27
CA VAL A 257 0.19 -9.73 -3.16
C VAL A 257 0.11 -10.45 -4.49
N GLN A 258 -0.12 -9.70 -5.57
CA GLN A 258 -0.15 -10.22 -6.94
C GLN A 258 0.91 -9.53 -7.80
N SER A 259 1.72 -10.35 -8.48
CA SER A 259 2.65 -9.91 -9.53
C SER A 259 2.35 -10.63 -10.84
N ASN A 260 2.11 -9.89 -11.92
CA ASN A 260 1.83 -10.49 -13.22
C ASN A 260 3.10 -10.80 -14.00
N TYR A 261 3.91 -9.79 -14.30
CA TYR A 261 5.17 -9.93 -15.05
C TYR A 261 6.32 -9.28 -14.29
N SER A 262 7.25 -10.12 -13.80
CA SER A 262 8.38 -9.64 -13.01
C SER A 262 9.60 -10.54 -13.11
N SER A 263 10.80 -9.99 -13.23
CA SER A 263 12.03 -10.81 -13.23
C SER A 263 12.29 -11.45 -11.86
N LEU A 264 11.99 -10.70 -10.79
CA LEU A 264 12.16 -11.14 -9.40
C LEU A 264 11.01 -10.66 -8.51
N VAL A 265 10.34 -11.63 -7.87
CA VAL A 265 9.35 -11.37 -6.81
C VAL A 265 9.95 -11.69 -5.45
N ARG A 266 9.98 -10.69 -4.56
CA ARG A 266 10.26 -10.86 -3.15
C ARG A 266 9.11 -10.34 -2.31
N SER A 267 8.23 -11.24 -1.90
CA SER A 267 6.99 -10.89 -1.20
C SER A 267 6.82 -11.66 0.11
N LEU A 268 6.15 -11.00 1.04
CA LEU A 268 5.67 -11.59 2.29
C LEU A 268 4.19 -11.27 2.41
N GLY A 269 3.34 -12.27 2.66
CA GLY A 269 1.92 -12.03 2.83
C GLY A 269 1.07 -13.25 3.16
N THR A 270 -0.24 -13.09 3.34
CA THR A 270 -1.12 -14.24 3.54
C THR A 270 -1.35 -14.97 2.22
N SER A 271 -1.74 -14.27 1.15
CA SER A 271 -1.84 -14.79 -0.20
C SER A 271 -0.84 -14.13 -1.15
N VAL A 272 0.02 -14.92 -1.78
CA VAL A 272 1.02 -14.46 -2.74
C VAL A 272 0.85 -15.19 -4.06
N GLN A 273 0.58 -14.43 -5.13
CA GLN A 273 0.46 -14.96 -6.49
C GLN A 273 1.49 -14.32 -7.43
N SER A 274 2.22 -15.15 -8.16
CA SER A 274 3.12 -14.75 -9.23
C SER A 274 2.76 -15.47 -10.52
N ASN A 275 2.46 -14.72 -11.58
CA ASN A 275 2.08 -15.32 -12.86
C ASN A 275 3.31 -15.68 -13.70
N TYR A 276 4.10 -14.69 -14.12
CA TYR A 276 5.31 -14.88 -14.94
C TYR A 276 6.52 -14.27 -14.24
N SER A 277 7.29 -15.13 -13.57
CA SER A 277 8.52 -14.70 -12.91
C SER A 277 9.62 -15.75 -12.93
N PRO A 278 10.77 -15.51 -13.57
CA PRO A 278 11.92 -16.41 -13.53
C PRO A 278 12.32 -16.81 -12.11
N LEU A 279 12.33 -15.85 -11.17
CA LEU A 279 12.70 -16.10 -9.78
C LEU A 279 11.61 -15.64 -8.80
N VAL A 280 11.02 -16.60 -8.09
CA VAL A 280 10.02 -16.34 -7.03
C VAL A 280 10.60 -16.68 -5.67
N ARG A 281 10.52 -15.71 -4.75
CA ARG A 281 11.00 -15.85 -3.39
C ARG A 281 10.01 -15.28 -2.41
N SER A 282 9.12 -16.14 -1.93
CA SER A 282 7.93 -15.74 -1.18
C SER A 282 7.80 -16.48 0.14
N LEU A 283 7.21 -15.79 1.11
CA LEU A 283 6.79 -16.35 2.38
C LEU A 283 5.31 -16.00 2.58
N GLY A 284 4.47 -17.00 2.87
CA GLY A 284 3.06 -16.71 3.13
C GLY A 284 2.20 -17.91 3.48
N THR A 285 0.92 -17.70 3.80
CA THR A 285 0.02 -18.84 4.06
C THR A 285 -0.30 -19.59 2.77
N SER A 286 -0.66 -18.89 1.69
CA SER A 286 -0.88 -19.47 0.37
C SER A 286 0.04 -18.82 -0.66
N VAL A 287 0.85 -19.63 -1.31
CA VAL A 287 1.82 -19.19 -2.33
C VAL A 287 1.57 -19.93 -3.64
N GLN A 288 1.23 -19.18 -4.69
CA GLN A 288 1.01 -19.72 -6.03
C GLN A 288 2.00 -19.12 -7.03
N SER A 289 2.67 -19.97 -7.80
CA SER A 289 3.55 -19.59 -8.91
C SER A 289 3.13 -20.32 -10.19
N ASN A 290 2.79 -19.57 -11.24
CA ASN A 290 2.32 -20.17 -12.49
C ASN A 290 3.47 -20.55 -13.42
N TYR A 291 4.27 -19.59 -13.86
CA TYR A 291 5.42 -19.79 -14.74
C TYR A 291 6.68 -19.20 -14.11
N SER A 292 7.65 -20.06 -13.84
CA SER A 292 8.90 -19.66 -13.20
C SER A 292 10.07 -20.56 -13.59
N SER A 293 11.30 -20.10 -13.40
CA SER A 293 12.47 -20.99 -13.53
C SER A 293 12.80 -21.59 -12.16
N LEU A 294 12.80 -20.76 -11.11
CA LEU A 294 13.08 -21.17 -9.74
C LEU A 294 12.03 -20.64 -8.77
N VAL A 295 11.37 -21.57 -8.06
CA VAL A 295 10.48 -21.27 -6.94
C VAL A 295 11.19 -21.58 -5.63
N ARG A 296 11.35 -20.57 -4.77
CA ARG A 296 11.80 -20.75 -3.39
C ARG A 296 10.79 -20.16 -2.42
N SER A 297 9.92 -21.01 -1.90
CA SER A 297 8.78 -20.59 -1.10
C SER A 297 8.68 -21.32 0.23
N LEU A 298 8.16 -20.62 1.22
CA LEU A 298 7.79 -21.17 2.52
C LEU A 298 6.34 -20.77 2.79
N GLY A 299 5.49 -21.73 3.16
CA GLY A 299 4.10 -21.42 3.46
C GLY A 299 3.25 -22.60 3.91
N THR A 300 1.99 -22.36 4.25
CA THR A 300 1.08 -23.49 4.54
C THR A 300 0.74 -24.24 3.26
N SER A 301 0.17 -23.56 2.25
CA SER A 301 -0.08 -24.12 0.93
C SER A 301 0.84 -23.50 -0.12
N VAL A 302 1.60 -24.33 -0.82
CA VAL A 302 2.52 -23.92 -1.88
C VAL A 302 2.19 -24.66 -3.16
N GLN A 303 1.80 -23.94 -4.21
CA GLN A 303 1.51 -24.48 -5.53
C GLN A 303 2.44 -23.90 -6.60
N SER A 304 3.06 -24.77 -7.39
CA SER A 304 3.88 -24.42 -8.55
C SER A 304 3.38 -25.16 -9.78
N ASN A 305 2.96 -24.41 -10.82
CA ASN A 305 2.40 -25.02 -12.03
C ASN A 305 3.50 -25.43 -13.01
N TYR A 306 4.25 -24.48 -13.54
CA TYR A 306 5.37 -24.70 -14.46
C TYR A 306 6.64 -24.07 -13.90
N SER A 307 7.60 -24.92 -13.53
CA SER A 307 8.85 -24.49 -12.91
C SER A 307 10.01 -25.37 -13.29
N SER A 308 11.21 -24.84 -13.58
CA SER A 308 12.38 -25.72 -13.81
C SER A 308 12.86 -26.39 -12.52
N LEU A 309 12.80 -25.66 -11.39
CA LEU A 309 13.19 -26.14 -10.06
C LEU A 309 12.25 -25.61 -8.98
N VAL A 310 11.67 -26.54 -8.20
CA VAL A 310 10.89 -26.22 -6.99
C VAL A 310 11.71 -26.53 -5.74
N ARG A 311 11.87 -25.52 -4.88
CA ARG A 311 12.42 -25.66 -3.53
C ARG A 311 11.45 -25.06 -2.50
N SER A 312 10.57 -25.90 -1.98
CA SER A 312 9.49 -25.45 -1.11
C SER A 312 9.46 -26.17 0.24
N LEU A 313 8.99 -25.44 1.24
CA LEU A 313 8.69 -25.96 2.57
C LEU A 313 7.26 -25.56 2.93
N GLY A 314 6.42 -26.50 3.34
CA GLY A 314 5.06 -26.17 3.76
C GLY A 314 4.22 -27.30 4.29
N THR A 315 2.96 -27.03 4.65
CA THR A 315 2.06 -28.12 5.07
C THR A 315 1.54 -28.89 3.86
N SER A 316 1.10 -28.20 2.82
CA SER A 316 0.76 -28.78 1.52
C SER A 316 1.60 -28.19 0.41
N VAL A 317 2.33 -29.05 -0.32
CA VAL A 317 3.21 -28.65 -1.42
C VAL A 317 2.81 -29.40 -2.68
N GLN A 318 2.39 -28.68 -3.72
CA GLN A 318 2.02 -29.24 -5.02
C GLN A 318 2.91 -28.68 -6.13
N SER A 319 3.49 -29.57 -6.93
CA SER A 319 4.20 -29.24 -8.17
C SER A 319 3.58 -29.99 -9.34
N ASN A 320 3.14 -29.25 -10.37
CA ASN A 320 2.50 -29.86 -11.53
C ASN A 320 3.53 -30.31 -12.57
N TYR A 321 4.31 -29.38 -13.12
CA TYR A 321 5.34 -29.63 -14.11
C TYR A 321 6.67 -29.05 -13.65
N SER A 322 7.56 -29.92 -13.18
CA SER A 322 8.89 -29.49 -12.76
C SER A 322 9.95 -30.57 -12.93
N PRO A 323 10.99 -30.39 -13.78
CA PRO A 323 12.07 -31.34 -13.93
C PRO A 323 12.69 -31.77 -12.59
N LEU A 324 12.97 -30.82 -11.69
CA LEU A 324 13.48 -31.10 -10.35
C LEU A 324 12.53 -30.59 -9.27
N VAL A 325 12.11 -31.48 -8.37
CA VAL A 325 11.32 -31.13 -7.18
C VAL A 325 12.11 -31.48 -5.92
N ARG A 326 12.29 -30.48 -5.05
CA ARG A 326 12.88 -30.66 -3.72
C ARG A 326 12.03 -30.01 -2.65
N SER A 327 11.18 -30.80 -2.02
CA SER A 327 10.13 -30.32 -1.13
C SER A 327 10.13 -31.01 0.23
N LEU A 328 9.73 -30.26 1.25
CA LEU A 328 9.51 -30.76 2.59
C LEU A 328 8.11 -30.32 3.04
N GLY A 329 7.29 -31.25 3.55
CA GLY A 329 5.99 -30.88 4.07
C GLY A 329 5.12 -32.02 4.59
N THR A 330 3.98 -31.72 5.20
CA THR A 330 3.06 -32.78 5.66
C THR A 330 2.46 -33.55 4.49
N SER A 331 2.01 -32.86 3.43
CA SER A 331 1.57 -33.46 2.16
C SER A 331 2.35 -32.88 0.99
N VAL A 332 2.97 -33.76 0.20
CA VAL A 332 3.80 -33.39 -0.95
C VAL A 332 3.33 -34.14 -2.19
N GLN A 333 2.88 -33.41 -3.21
CA GLN A 333 2.45 -33.97 -4.48
C GLN A 333 3.29 -33.44 -5.65
N SER A 334 3.80 -34.35 -6.48
CA SER A 334 4.50 -34.05 -7.74
C SER A 334 3.82 -34.78 -8.89
N ASN A 335 3.34 -34.05 -9.91
CA ASN A 335 2.62 -34.67 -11.01
C ASN A 335 3.57 -35.12 -12.12
N TYR A 336 4.35 -34.22 -12.71
CA TYR A 336 5.30 -34.52 -13.78
C TYR A 336 6.68 -33.95 -13.45
N SER A 337 7.64 -34.85 -13.19
CA SER A 337 8.99 -34.45 -12.79
C SER A 337 10.05 -35.45 -13.18
N SER A 338 11.23 -35.01 -13.62
CA SER A 338 12.33 -35.94 -13.92
C SER A 338 12.92 -36.56 -12.65
N LEU A 339 13.03 -35.75 -11.59
CA LEU A 339 13.56 -36.16 -10.29
C LEU A 339 12.75 -35.55 -9.14
N VAL A 340 12.24 -36.42 -8.27
CA VAL A 340 11.60 -36.05 -7.00
C VAL A 340 12.50 -36.37 -5.83
N ARG A 341 12.79 -35.36 -5.00
CA ARG A 341 13.43 -35.50 -3.68
C ARG A 341 12.57 -34.87 -2.61
N SER A 342 11.72 -35.67 -1.98
CA SER A 342 10.71 -35.18 -1.04
C SER A 342 10.82 -35.85 0.33
N LEU A 343 10.46 -35.08 1.37
CA LEU A 343 10.31 -35.56 2.73
C LEU A 343 8.96 -35.09 3.25
N GLY A 344 8.15 -35.99 3.82
CA GLY A 344 6.85 -35.60 4.33
C GLY A 344 6.03 -36.69 4.98
N THR A 345 4.87 -36.36 5.53
CA THR A 345 3.97 -37.37 6.12
C THR A 345 3.30 -38.19 5.02
N SER A 346 2.77 -37.52 4.00
CA SER A 346 2.27 -38.13 2.76
C SER A 346 3.01 -37.57 1.55
N VAL A 347 3.56 -38.46 0.73
CA VAL A 347 4.34 -38.11 -0.46
C VAL A 347 3.78 -38.86 -1.67
N GLN A 348 3.33 -38.14 -2.68
CA GLN A 348 2.81 -38.71 -3.92
C GLN A 348 3.60 -38.21 -5.13
N SER A 349 4.06 -39.13 -5.96
CA SER A 349 4.66 -38.86 -7.27
C SER A 349 3.89 -39.59 -8.36
N ASN A 350 3.36 -38.86 -9.34
CA ASN A 350 2.58 -39.46 -10.42
C ASN A 350 3.47 -39.96 -11.55
N TYR A 351 4.17 -39.08 -12.26
CA TYR A 351 5.05 -39.42 -13.38
C TYR A 351 6.46 -38.90 -13.12
N SER A 352 7.32 -39.79 -12.65
CA SER A 352 8.72 -39.44 -12.38
C SER A 352 9.70 -40.58 -12.63
N PRO A 353 10.63 -40.47 -13.58
CA PRO A 353 11.66 -41.47 -13.80
C PRO A 353 12.46 -41.82 -12.53
N LEU A 354 12.84 -40.82 -11.74
CA LEU A 354 13.57 -41.03 -10.47
C LEU A 354 12.79 -40.46 -9.27
N VAL A 355 12.44 -41.33 -8.33
CA VAL A 355 11.79 -40.95 -7.06
C VAL A 355 12.70 -41.29 -5.89
N ARG A 356 12.97 -40.29 -5.04
CA ARG A 356 13.68 -40.44 -3.77
C ARG A 356 12.88 -39.77 -2.65
N SER A 357 12.15 -40.56 -1.89
CA SER A 357 11.19 -40.04 -0.91
C SER A 357 11.35 -40.69 0.46
N LEU A 358 11.12 -39.88 1.50
CA LEU A 358 11.04 -40.34 2.88
C LEU A 358 9.70 -39.85 3.45
N GLY A 359 8.92 -40.75 4.05
CA GLY A 359 7.66 -40.33 4.65
C GLY A 359 6.84 -41.42 5.31
N THR A 360 5.73 -41.06 5.95
CA THR A 360 4.85 -42.04 6.59
C THR A 360 4.12 -42.85 5.51
N SER A 361 3.47 -42.18 4.56
CA SER A 361 2.90 -42.79 3.35
C SER A 361 3.59 -42.27 2.11
N VAL A 362 4.10 -43.17 1.28
CA VAL A 362 4.81 -42.84 0.03
C VAL A 362 4.19 -43.59 -1.13
N GLN A 363 3.67 -42.88 -2.12
CA GLN A 363 3.06 -43.44 -3.32
C GLN A 363 3.80 -42.97 -4.59
N SER A 364 4.19 -43.92 -5.44
CA SER A 364 4.76 -43.68 -6.77
C SER A 364 3.95 -44.41 -7.84
N ASN A 365 3.39 -43.67 -8.80
CA ASN A 365 2.52 -44.27 -9.81
C ASN A 365 3.32 -44.80 -11.02
N TYR A 366 4.04 -43.94 -11.72
CA TYR A 366 4.84 -44.29 -12.89
C TYR A 366 6.28 -43.79 -12.72
N SER A 367 7.22 -44.72 -12.65
CA SER A 367 8.63 -44.39 -12.46
C SER A 367 9.58 -45.43 -13.04
N SER A 368 10.84 -45.08 -13.26
CA SER A 368 11.86 -46.07 -13.63
C SER A 368 12.56 -46.60 -12.39
N LEU A 369 12.88 -45.72 -11.44
CA LEU A 369 13.54 -46.04 -10.18
C LEU A 369 12.81 -45.39 -9.00
N VAL A 370 12.31 -46.22 -8.09
CA VAL A 370 11.80 -45.80 -6.78
C VAL A 370 12.80 -46.15 -5.70
N ARG A 371 13.19 -45.15 -4.90
CA ARG A 371 13.97 -45.33 -3.68
C ARG A 371 13.28 -44.63 -2.52
N SER A 372 12.54 -45.41 -1.74
CA SER A 372 11.65 -44.87 -0.72
C SER A 372 11.87 -45.49 0.65
N LEU A 373 11.70 -44.69 1.69
CA LEU A 373 11.68 -45.13 3.07
C LEU A 373 10.39 -44.63 3.72
N GLY A 374 9.63 -45.50 4.39
CA GLY A 374 8.41 -45.07 5.04
C GLY A 374 7.63 -46.13 5.79
N THR A 375 6.54 -45.78 6.47
CA THR A 375 5.70 -46.81 7.11
C THR A 375 4.88 -47.57 6.09
N SER A 376 4.29 -46.89 5.10
CA SER A 376 3.60 -47.48 3.96
C SER A 376 4.20 -46.97 2.65
N VAL A 377 4.67 -47.89 1.80
CA VAL A 377 5.29 -47.55 0.52
C VAL A 377 4.61 -48.32 -0.61
N GLN A 378 3.98 -47.60 -1.54
CA GLN A 378 3.30 -48.17 -2.69
C GLN A 378 3.96 -47.73 -4.00
N SER A 379 4.22 -48.70 -4.88
CA SER A 379 4.75 -48.51 -6.23
C SER A 379 3.85 -49.21 -7.25
N ASN A 380 3.26 -48.46 -8.18
CA ASN A 380 2.31 -49.05 -9.13
C ASN A 380 3.01 -49.62 -10.38
N TYR A 381 3.69 -48.78 -11.17
CA TYR A 381 4.41 -49.16 -12.38
C TYR A 381 5.86 -48.70 -12.28
N SER A 382 6.81 -49.62 -12.14
CA SER A 382 8.21 -49.27 -11.87
C SER A 382 9.23 -50.28 -12.39
N SER A 383 10.27 -49.85 -13.10
CA SER A 383 11.31 -50.81 -13.53
C SER A 383 12.10 -51.37 -12.33
N LEU A 384 12.54 -50.51 -11.42
CA LEU A 384 13.30 -50.87 -10.22
C LEU A 384 12.70 -50.23 -8.97
N VAL A 385 12.28 -51.06 -8.02
CA VAL A 385 11.77 -50.64 -6.71
C VAL A 385 12.77 -51.00 -5.63
N ARG A 386 13.23 -50.01 -4.85
CA ARG A 386 14.13 -50.20 -3.72
C ARG A 386 13.60 -49.51 -2.46
N CYS A 387 12.86 -50.24 -1.65
CA CYS A 387 12.08 -49.67 -0.57
C CYS A 387 12.37 -50.30 0.79
N LEU A 388 12.26 -49.49 1.85
CA LEU A 388 12.29 -49.94 3.23
C LEU A 388 11.03 -49.41 3.93
N GLY A 389 10.28 -50.27 4.61
CA GLY A 389 9.11 -49.81 5.34
C GLY A 389 8.30 -50.88 6.06
N THR A 390 7.33 -50.48 6.88
CA THR A 390 6.47 -51.44 7.59
C THR A 390 5.63 -52.25 6.60
N SER A 391 4.92 -51.57 5.71
CA SER A 391 4.19 -52.17 4.59
C SER A 391 4.73 -51.68 3.25
N VAL A 392 5.13 -52.61 2.37
CA VAL A 392 5.67 -52.30 1.03
C VAL A 392 4.86 -53.05 -0.02
N GLN A 393 4.23 -52.32 -0.94
CA GLN A 393 3.47 -52.87 -2.06
C GLN A 393 4.07 -52.45 -3.40
N SER A 394 4.32 -53.42 -4.27
CA SER A 394 4.71 -53.22 -5.66
C SER A 394 3.73 -53.96 -6.58
N ASN A 395 3.11 -53.25 -7.53
CA ASN A 395 2.11 -53.86 -8.41
C ASN A 395 2.75 -54.43 -9.68
N TYR A 396 3.35 -53.59 -10.51
CA TYR A 396 4.02 -53.99 -11.76
C TYR A 396 5.46 -53.53 -11.73
N SER A 397 6.41 -54.46 -11.61
CA SER A 397 7.83 -54.08 -11.55
C SER A 397 8.81 -55.11 -12.10
N SER A 398 9.87 -54.69 -12.80
CA SER A 398 10.85 -55.64 -13.31
C SER A 398 11.71 -56.21 -12.17
N LEU A 399 12.20 -55.35 -11.28
CA LEU A 399 13.01 -55.74 -10.12
C LEU A 399 12.51 -55.08 -8.83
N VAL A 400 12.14 -55.89 -7.84
CA VAL A 400 11.76 -55.44 -6.50
C VAL A 400 12.85 -55.82 -5.50
N ARG A 401 13.34 -54.83 -4.75
CA ARG A 401 14.24 -54.98 -3.60
C ARG A 401 13.61 -54.30 -2.39
N SER A 402 13.04 -55.07 -1.48
CA SER A 402 12.30 -54.51 -0.34
C SER A 402 12.68 -55.14 0.98
N LEU A 403 12.61 -54.32 2.03
CA LEU A 403 12.75 -54.75 3.42
C LEU A 403 11.56 -54.19 4.20
N GLY A 404 10.84 -55.03 4.93
CA GLY A 404 9.69 -54.58 5.68
C GLY A 404 9.00 -55.63 6.52
N THR A 405 7.95 -55.26 7.28
CA THR A 405 7.17 -56.28 8.00
C THR A 405 6.26 -57.02 7.03
N SER A 406 5.45 -56.31 6.25
CA SER A 406 4.62 -56.87 5.18
C SER A 406 5.12 -56.39 3.81
N VAL A 407 5.43 -57.33 2.92
CA VAL A 407 5.90 -57.05 1.56
C VAL A 407 5.02 -57.78 0.56
N GLN A 408 4.38 -57.04 -0.34
CA GLN A 408 3.57 -57.59 -1.42
C GLN A 408 4.14 -57.15 -2.78
N SER A 409 4.35 -58.11 -3.68
CA SER A 409 4.70 -57.88 -5.10
C SER A 409 3.71 -58.64 -5.98
N ASN A 410 3.05 -57.98 -6.95
CA ASN A 410 1.96 -58.64 -7.70
C ASN A 410 2.34 -59.16 -9.09
N TYR A 411 3.12 -58.41 -9.86
CA TYR A 411 3.61 -58.81 -11.18
C TYR A 411 5.07 -58.37 -11.27
N SER A 412 6.00 -59.32 -11.18
CA SER A 412 7.42 -58.97 -11.17
C SER A 412 8.36 -60.00 -11.77
N SER A 413 9.38 -59.57 -12.51
CA SER A 413 10.37 -60.51 -13.08
C SER A 413 11.27 -61.08 -11.98
N LEU A 414 11.82 -60.22 -11.11
CA LEU A 414 12.71 -60.60 -10.02
C LEU A 414 12.31 -59.91 -8.71
N VAL A 415 12.05 -60.70 -7.67
CA VAL A 415 11.76 -60.20 -6.32
C VAL A 415 12.85 -60.63 -5.36
N ARG A 416 13.43 -59.67 -4.63
CA ARG A 416 14.32 -59.90 -3.49
C ARG A 416 13.78 -59.17 -2.27
N SER A 417 13.25 -59.90 -1.31
CA SER A 417 12.60 -59.28 -0.15
C SER A 417 12.96 -59.95 1.17
N LEU A 418 12.94 -59.15 2.24
CA LEU A 418 13.12 -59.63 3.61
C LEU A 418 11.99 -59.05 4.46
N GLY A 419 11.28 -59.88 5.20
CA GLY A 419 10.19 -59.43 6.06
C GLY A 419 9.50 -60.49 6.88
N THR A 420 8.50 -60.13 7.70
CA THR A 420 7.74 -61.13 8.48
C THR A 420 6.68 -61.82 7.62
N SER A 421 5.99 -61.06 6.76
CA SER A 421 5.11 -61.59 5.73
C SER A 421 5.51 -61.11 4.34
N VAL A 422 5.76 -62.06 3.43
CA VAL A 422 6.13 -61.79 2.05
C VAL A 422 5.19 -62.52 1.11
N GLN A 423 4.50 -61.78 0.24
CA GLN A 423 3.65 -62.31 -0.82
C GLN A 423 4.17 -61.86 -2.18
N SER A 424 4.40 -62.80 -3.09
CA SER A 424 4.83 -62.56 -4.46
C SER A 424 3.88 -63.26 -5.42
N ASN A 425 3.01 -62.51 -6.09
CA ASN A 425 2.15 -63.06 -7.14
C ASN A 425 2.86 -62.95 -8.50
N TYR A 426 2.55 -63.86 -9.42
CA TYR A 426 2.99 -63.87 -10.82
C TYR A 426 4.44 -63.41 -11.03
N SER A 427 5.38 -64.06 -10.34
CA SER A 427 6.78 -63.66 -10.36
C SER A 427 7.70 -64.74 -10.92
N SER A 428 8.61 -64.38 -11.84
CA SER A 428 9.48 -65.37 -12.51
C SER A 428 10.58 -65.91 -11.60
N LEU A 429 11.19 -65.05 -10.77
CA LEU A 429 12.21 -65.46 -9.81
C LEU A 429 12.03 -64.73 -8.47
N VAL A 430 11.84 -65.49 -7.39
CA VAL A 430 11.63 -64.95 -6.04
C VAL A 430 12.74 -65.43 -5.11
N ARG A 431 13.41 -64.49 -4.43
CA ARG A 431 14.35 -64.77 -3.33
C ARG A 431 13.91 -63.99 -2.11
N SER A 432 13.18 -64.66 -1.23
CA SER A 432 12.55 -64.02 -0.08
C SER A 432 12.86 -64.75 1.20
N LEU A 433 13.05 -64.01 2.29
CA LEU A 433 13.27 -64.56 3.63
C LEU A 433 12.25 -63.94 4.59
N GLY A 434 11.61 -64.79 5.39
CA GLY A 434 10.60 -64.34 6.35
C GLY A 434 9.90 -65.45 7.10
N THR A 435 9.11 -65.08 8.10
CA THR A 435 8.30 -66.03 8.89
C THR A 435 7.13 -66.62 8.11
N SER A 436 6.63 -65.89 7.11
CA SER A 436 5.60 -66.37 6.18
C SER A 436 5.92 -65.88 4.76
N VAL A 437 6.14 -66.81 3.82
CA VAL A 437 6.48 -66.51 2.42
C VAL A 437 5.53 -67.26 1.49
N GLN A 438 4.79 -66.54 0.65
CA GLN A 438 3.90 -67.08 -0.38
C GLN A 438 4.34 -66.61 -1.76
N SER A 439 4.49 -67.53 -2.72
CA SER A 439 4.84 -67.21 -4.10
C SER A 439 3.99 -67.98 -5.10
N THR A 440 3.34 -67.28 -6.02
CA THR A 440 2.66 -67.89 -7.17
C THR A 440 3.43 -67.60 -8.47
N PRO A 441 3.84 -68.61 -9.24
CA PRO A 441 4.52 -68.40 -10.52
C PRO A 441 3.53 -67.91 -11.60
N PRO A 442 4.02 -67.28 -12.68
CA PRO A 442 3.21 -67.04 -13.87
C PRO A 442 2.83 -68.37 -14.56
N TRP A 443 1.62 -68.43 -15.11
CA TRP A 443 1.10 -69.57 -15.87
C TRP A 443 1.79 -69.74 -17.22
#